data_AF-A0A5E4BA99-F1
#
_entry.id   AF-A0A5E4BA99-F1
#
_cell.length_a   1.000
_cell.length_b   1.000
_cell.length_c   1.000
_cell.angle_alpha   90.00
_cell.angle_beta   90.00
_cell.angle_gamma   90.00
#
_symmetry.space_group_name_H-M   'P 1'
#
loop_
_entity.id
_entity.type
_entity.pdbx_description
1 polymer ?
#
loop_
_entity_poly.entity_id
_entity_poly.type
_entity_poly.pdbx_seq_one_letter_code
_entity_poly.pdbx_strand_id
1 'polypeptide(L)'
;MGESASLVTEDHAGGRSWCLRRVGMNGEWLLLEDGREVTIGRGFGVTYQLVSKICPLMISRNHCVLKQNPEGQWTIMDNKSLNGVWLNRERLEPLKLYFIHKGDHIQLGVPLENKENAEYEYEVTEEEWEKIYPYLSPKSDQMNEKDKDLRTKRKFSLDELEGLAAEGPSNLKSKISKVSCEPGQPLKSHGKGEPSEYLDPKLTSLEAHEKTPGASICPGPPKVMEPHQKKQKASNPSASQSSLELFKVTMSRILKLKTQMQEKQVAVLNVKRQTQKGSSKKIMKMEQELQDLQSQLYAEQAQQQARVEQLEKTFQEEEQHLQGLDKEQGEEDLKQQLAQALQEHRALMEELNRSKKDFETIIQAKNKELEQTKVLERRWRFRIWLVHATQHFQQCKGCYGE
;
A
#
# COMPACT_ATOMS: atom_id res chain seq x y z
N MET A 1 -6.81 -42.63 -23.15
CA MET A 1 -7.38 -41.37 -23.69
C MET A 1 -8.65 -41.11 -22.92
N GLY A 2 -8.70 -40.04 -22.16
CA GLY A 2 -9.86 -39.64 -21.38
C GLY A 2 -9.85 -38.12 -21.30
N GLU A 3 -10.56 -37.50 -22.23
CA GLU A 3 -10.83 -36.07 -22.20
C GLU A 3 -11.76 -35.77 -21.03
N SER A 4 -11.29 -34.96 -20.09
CA SER A 4 -12.16 -34.32 -19.11
C SER A 4 -12.47 -32.93 -19.65
N ALA A 5 -13.64 -32.81 -20.27
CA ALA A 5 -14.22 -31.55 -20.67
C ALA A 5 -14.47 -30.70 -19.41
N SER A 6 -13.65 -29.67 -19.23
CA SER A 6 -13.94 -28.60 -18.27
C SER A 6 -15.09 -27.76 -18.84
N LEU A 7 -16.20 -27.71 -18.11
CA LEU A 7 -17.31 -26.79 -18.32
C LEU A 7 -16.78 -25.34 -18.28
N VAL A 8 -16.40 -24.82 -19.44
CA VAL A 8 -16.26 -23.38 -19.66
C VAL A 8 -17.57 -22.93 -20.26
N THR A 9 -18.25 -22.07 -19.52
CA THR A 9 -19.45 -21.33 -19.92
C THR A 9 -19.39 -20.92 -21.39
N GLU A 10 -20.25 -21.56 -22.19
CA GLU A 10 -20.72 -21.10 -23.48
C GLU A 10 -21.35 -19.71 -23.32
N ASP A 11 -20.70 -18.63 -23.79
CA ASP A 11 -21.37 -17.51 -24.49
C ASP A 11 -20.44 -16.42 -25.11
N HIS A 12 -19.16 -16.68 -25.38
CA HIS A 12 -18.24 -15.61 -25.85
C HIS A 12 -17.56 -15.89 -27.20
N ALA A 13 -18.16 -16.72 -28.05
CA ALA A 13 -17.71 -16.90 -29.42
C ALA A 13 -18.23 -15.76 -30.32
N GLY A 14 -17.75 -14.52 -30.10
CA GLY A 14 -18.01 -13.37 -30.97
C GLY A 14 -18.22 -12.01 -30.29
N GLY A 15 -18.19 -11.95 -28.96
CA GLY A 15 -18.38 -10.71 -28.20
C GLY A 15 -17.13 -9.82 -28.17
N ARG A 16 -17.33 -8.49 -28.20
CA ARG A 16 -16.31 -7.54 -27.75
C ARG A 16 -16.28 -7.56 -26.22
N SER A 17 -15.09 -7.43 -25.65
CA SER A 17 -14.91 -7.38 -24.20
C SER A 17 -14.07 -6.18 -23.83
N TRP A 18 -14.39 -5.59 -22.68
CA TRP A 18 -13.60 -4.53 -22.09
C TRP A 18 -12.36 -5.14 -21.44
N CYS A 19 -11.20 -4.49 -21.60
CA CYS A 19 -9.98 -4.89 -20.94
C CYS A 19 -9.09 -3.68 -20.62
N LEU A 20 -8.18 -3.91 -19.68
CA LEU A 20 -7.06 -3.02 -19.38
C LEU A 20 -5.83 -3.57 -20.10
N ARG A 21 -5.48 -2.93 -21.21
CA ARG A 21 -4.29 -3.26 -22.00
C ARG A 21 -3.05 -2.68 -21.32
N ARG A 22 -2.05 -3.51 -21.03
CA ARG A 22 -0.81 -3.04 -20.40
C ARG A 22 -0.02 -2.18 -21.39
N VAL A 23 0.28 -0.94 -21.02
CA VAL A 23 1.05 -0.01 -21.87
C VAL A 23 2.51 -0.49 -21.94
N GLY A 24 3.06 -0.56 -23.14
CA GLY A 24 4.44 -0.98 -23.38
C GLY A 24 4.69 -2.49 -23.27
N MET A 25 3.67 -3.32 -23.06
CA MET A 25 3.80 -4.78 -22.97
C MET A 25 2.69 -5.51 -23.73
N ASN A 26 3.06 -6.49 -24.54
CA ASN A 26 2.14 -7.42 -25.20
C ASN A 26 1.84 -8.62 -24.28
N GLY A 27 1.31 -8.34 -23.09
CA GLY A 27 1.01 -9.33 -22.05
C GLY A 27 0.54 -8.68 -20.75
N GLU A 28 0.03 -9.48 -19.81
CA GLU A 28 -0.52 -9.02 -18.53
C GLU A 28 -1.75 -8.11 -18.66
N TRP A 29 -2.58 -8.35 -19.68
CA TRP A 29 -3.83 -7.61 -19.87
C TRP A 29 -4.89 -8.10 -18.86
N LEU A 30 -5.72 -7.18 -18.38
CA LEU A 30 -6.72 -7.50 -17.36
C LEU A 30 -8.12 -7.45 -17.98
N LEU A 31 -8.86 -8.56 -17.92
CA LEU A 31 -10.20 -8.64 -18.47
C LEU A 31 -11.19 -7.95 -17.53
N LEU A 32 -12.08 -7.14 -18.10
CA LEU A 32 -13.23 -6.56 -17.41
C LEU A 32 -14.47 -7.36 -17.81
N GLU A 33 -14.82 -8.34 -16.97
CA GLU A 33 -15.98 -9.20 -17.20
C GLU A 33 -17.28 -8.47 -16.85
N ASP A 34 -18.20 -8.39 -17.81
CA ASP A 34 -19.50 -7.75 -17.60
C ASP A 34 -20.25 -8.36 -16.40
N GLY A 35 -20.83 -7.48 -15.59
CA GLY A 35 -21.56 -7.85 -14.37
C GLY A 35 -20.70 -8.33 -13.21
N ARG A 36 -19.36 -8.36 -13.32
CA ARG A 36 -18.45 -8.77 -12.24
C ARG A 36 -17.60 -7.60 -11.75
N GLU A 37 -17.33 -7.62 -10.45
CA GLU A 37 -16.35 -6.73 -9.84
C GLU A 37 -14.94 -7.26 -10.10
N VAL A 38 -14.07 -6.42 -10.63
CA VAL A 38 -12.66 -6.72 -10.88
C VAL A 38 -11.81 -5.98 -9.87
N THR A 39 -11.17 -6.73 -8.97
CA THR A 39 -10.29 -6.18 -7.95
C THR A 39 -8.84 -6.39 -8.33
N ILE A 40 -8.02 -5.35 -8.16
CA ILE A 40 -6.60 -5.35 -8.55
C ILE A 40 -5.75 -4.98 -7.34
N GLY A 41 -4.68 -5.72 -7.11
CA GLY A 41 -3.72 -5.42 -6.05
C GLY A 41 -2.67 -6.52 -5.90
N ARG A 42 -1.82 -6.43 -4.87
CA ARG A 42 -0.80 -7.47 -4.60
C ARG A 42 -1.27 -8.59 -3.66
N GLY A 43 -2.45 -8.44 -3.05
CA GLY A 43 -3.01 -9.39 -2.10
C GLY A 43 -3.43 -10.70 -2.77
N PHE A 44 -3.69 -11.74 -1.99
CA PHE A 44 -4.19 -13.03 -2.52
C PHE A 44 -5.70 -13.06 -2.75
N GLY A 45 -6.45 -12.11 -2.18
CA GLY A 45 -7.92 -12.04 -2.27
C GLY A 45 -8.43 -11.07 -3.33
N VAL A 46 -7.65 -10.79 -4.38
CA VAL A 46 -8.05 -9.91 -5.49
C VAL A 46 -8.17 -10.72 -6.78
N THR A 47 -8.95 -10.24 -7.75
CA THR A 47 -9.16 -10.89 -9.05
C THR A 47 -7.84 -11.00 -9.83
N TYR A 48 -7.07 -9.89 -9.86
CA TYR A 48 -5.77 -9.82 -10.50
C TYR A 48 -4.68 -9.45 -9.52
N GLN A 49 -3.80 -10.42 -9.25
CA GLN A 49 -2.66 -10.25 -8.37
C GLN A 49 -1.46 -9.68 -9.14
N LEU A 50 -1.09 -8.44 -8.83
CA LEU A 50 0.10 -7.80 -9.39
C LEU A 50 1.31 -8.07 -8.49
N VAL A 51 2.36 -8.66 -9.06
CA VAL A 51 3.60 -8.99 -8.35
C VAL A 51 4.77 -8.34 -9.06
N SER A 52 5.15 -7.15 -8.58
CA SER A 52 6.35 -6.46 -9.06
C SER A 52 7.61 -7.15 -8.55
N LYS A 53 8.60 -7.33 -9.43
CA LYS A 53 9.96 -7.74 -9.06
C LYS A 53 10.83 -6.57 -8.58
N ILE A 54 10.48 -5.34 -9.01
CA ILE A 54 11.30 -4.15 -8.80
C ILE A 54 10.88 -3.46 -7.49
N CYS A 55 9.58 -3.24 -7.31
CA CYS A 55 9.01 -2.58 -6.15
C CYS A 55 7.74 -3.29 -5.67
N PRO A 56 7.86 -4.44 -4.96
CA PRO A 56 6.73 -5.24 -4.52
C PRO A 56 5.72 -4.50 -3.62
N LEU A 57 6.14 -3.42 -2.97
CA LEU A 57 5.31 -2.62 -2.05
C LEU A 57 4.65 -1.41 -2.72
N MET A 58 4.94 -1.13 -4.00
CA MET A 58 4.33 -0.02 -4.74
C MET A 58 2.81 -0.20 -4.84
N ILE A 59 2.36 -1.42 -5.09
CA ILE A 59 0.94 -1.76 -5.20
C ILE A 59 0.41 -2.18 -3.83
N SER A 60 -0.78 -1.69 -3.48
CA SER A 60 -1.47 -2.03 -2.23
C SER A 60 -2.12 -3.42 -2.34
N ARG A 61 -2.42 -4.07 -1.19
CA ARG A 61 -3.01 -5.42 -1.19
C ARG A 61 -4.32 -5.47 -1.98
N ASN A 62 -5.19 -4.49 -1.76
CA ASN A 62 -6.36 -4.19 -2.57
C ASN A 62 -6.17 -2.74 -2.99
N HIS A 63 -5.77 -2.51 -4.24
CA HIS A 63 -5.31 -1.20 -4.69
C HIS A 63 -6.44 -0.43 -5.36
N CYS A 64 -7.13 -1.04 -6.31
CA CYS A 64 -8.31 -0.46 -6.94
C CYS A 64 -9.36 -1.52 -7.26
N VAL A 65 -10.56 -1.03 -7.52
CA VAL A 65 -11.74 -1.85 -7.85
C VAL A 65 -12.39 -1.26 -9.10
N LEU A 66 -12.68 -2.10 -10.08
CA LEU A 66 -13.45 -1.76 -11.26
C LEU A 66 -14.77 -2.52 -11.24
N LYS A 67 -15.85 -1.81 -11.56
CA LYS A 67 -17.20 -2.39 -11.63
C LYS A 67 -18.09 -1.57 -12.55
N GLN A 68 -19.09 -2.22 -13.13
CA GLN A 68 -20.15 -1.52 -13.83
C GLN A 68 -21.12 -0.88 -12.84
N ASN A 69 -21.58 0.34 -13.15
CA ASN A 69 -22.70 0.95 -12.46
C ASN A 69 -24.03 0.27 -12.89
N PRO A 70 -25.17 0.57 -12.24
CA PRO A 70 -26.48 0.03 -12.63
C PRO A 70 -26.90 0.34 -14.09
N GLU A 71 -26.26 1.32 -14.73
CA GLU A 71 -26.50 1.74 -16.11
C GLU A 71 -25.61 0.98 -17.12
N GLY A 72 -24.72 0.10 -16.65
CA GLY A 72 -23.81 -0.70 -17.48
C GLY A 72 -22.49 0.00 -17.83
N GLN A 73 -22.22 1.20 -17.32
CA GLN A 73 -20.99 1.93 -17.56
C GLN A 73 -19.88 1.52 -16.58
N TRP A 74 -18.67 1.30 -17.09
CA TRP A 74 -17.52 0.96 -16.27
C TRP A 74 -17.06 2.14 -15.39
N THR A 75 -16.80 1.82 -14.13
CA THR A 75 -16.25 2.75 -13.15
C THR A 75 -15.03 2.17 -12.48
N ILE A 76 -14.09 3.05 -12.11
CA ILE A 76 -12.93 2.74 -11.29
C ILE A 76 -13.03 3.46 -9.95
N MET A 77 -12.53 2.80 -8.90
CA MET A 77 -12.45 3.33 -7.56
C MET A 77 -11.08 3.02 -6.93
N ASP A 78 -10.42 4.04 -6.39
CA ASP A 78 -9.25 3.85 -5.53
C ASP A 78 -9.69 3.29 -4.17
N ASN A 79 -9.14 2.14 -3.77
CA ASN A 79 -9.50 1.48 -2.50
C ASN A 79 -8.54 1.90 -1.38
N LYS A 80 -8.42 3.22 -1.17
CA LYS A 80 -7.47 3.83 -0.21
C LYS A 80 -6.05 3.32 -0.40
N SER A 81 -5.60 3.24 -1.65
CA SER A 81 -4.25 2.82 -1.95
C SER A 81 -3.23 3.80 -1.35
N LEU A 82 -2.10 3.27 -0.90
CA LEU A 82 -1.04 4.09 -0.29
C LEU A 82 -0.44 5.07 -1.30
N ASN A 83 -0.13 4.58 -2.50
CA ASN A 83 0.54 5.36 -3.55
C ASN A 83 -0.42 6.00 -4.57
N GLY A 84 -1.74 5.85 -4.36
CA GLY A 84 -2.78 6.41 -5.21
C GLY A 84 -2.98 5.69 -6.53
N VAL A 85 -4.10 6.03 -7.17
CA VAL A 85 -4.48 5.65 -8.54
C VAL A 85 -4.64 6.93 -9.35
N TRP A 86 -4.19 6.91 -10.60
CA TRP A 86 -4.32 8.05 -11.50
C TRP A 86 -5.09 7.65 -12.76
N LEU A 87 -6.00 8.52 -13.20
CA LEU A 87 -6.75 8.40 -14.43
C LEU A 87 -6.40 9.60 -15.31
N ASN A 88 -5.88 9.37 -16.51
CA ASN A 88 -5.48 10.43 -17.44
C ASN A 88 -4.56 11.50 -16.80
N ARG A 89 -3.62 11.06 -15.95
CA ARG A 89 -2.68 11.90 -15.16
C ARG A 89 -3.31 12.70 -14.02
N GLU A 90 -4.59 12.51 -13.73
CA GLU A 90 -5.26 13.09 -12.55
C GLU A 90 -5.38 12.07 -11.44
N ARG A 91 -5.03 12.46 -10.21
CA ARG A 91 -5.11 11.56 -9.05
C ARG A 91 -6.55 11.38 -8.62
N LEU A 92 -6.99 10.13 -8.50
CA LEU A 92 -8.33 9.81 -8.01
C LEU A 92 -8.42 10.05 -6.50
N GLU A 93 -9.58 10.51 -6.05
CA GLU A 93 -9.89 10.58 -4.62
C GLU A 93 -10.24 9.18 -4.08
N PRO A 94 -9.75 8.79 -2.88
CA PRO A 94 -10.06 7.50 -2.30
C PRO A 94 -11.56 7.27 -2.12
N LEU A 95 -12.04 6.06 -2.47
CA LEU A 95 -13.44 5.61 -2.38
C LEU A 95 -14.45 6.38 -3.23
N LYS A 96 -14.00 7.24 -4.15
CA LYS A 96 -14.87 7.91 -5.11
C LYS A 96 -14.92 7.13 -6.42
N LEU A 97 -16.10 7.08 -7.03
CA LEU A 97 -16.33 6.41 -8.31
C LEU A 97 -16.03 7.37 -9.45
N TYR A 98 -15.25 6.90 -10.41
CA TYR A 98 -14.92 7.62 -11.63
C TYR A 98 -15.30 6.79 -12.84
N PHE A 99 -15.95 7.41 -13.83
CA PHE A 99 -16.27 6.75 -15.08
C PHE A 99 -15.03 6.58 -15.94
N ILE A 100 -14.91 5.42 -16.57
CA ILE A 100 -13.83 5.15 -17.52
C ILE A 100 -14.42 4.91 -18.91
N HIS A 101 -13.69 5.38 -19.91
CA HIS A 101 -14.06 5.29 -21.32
C HIS A 101 -12.89 4.70 -22.11
N LYS A 102 -13.21 4.25 -23.32
CA LYS A 102 -12.20 3.71 -24.25
C LYS A 102 -11.14 4.77 -24.56
N GLY A 103 -9.87 4.42 -24.38
CA GLY A 103 -8.71 5.29 -24.56
C GLY A 103 -8.19 5.95 -23.28
N ASP A 104 -8.88 5.77 -22.15
CA ASP A 104 -8.41 6.30 -20.86
C ASP A 104 -7.17 5.56 -20.37
N HIS A 105 -6.28 6.29 -19.70
CA HIS A 105 -5.03 5.76 -19.14
C HIS A 105 -5.13 5.65 -17.62
N ILE A 106 -4.97 4.44 -17.09
CA ILE A 106 -5.00 4.14 -15.67
C ILE A 106 -3.59 3.79 -15.20
N GLN A 107 -3.08 4.56 -14.25
CA GLN A 107 -1.80 4.32 -13.62
C GLN A 107 -2.00 3.88 -12.17
N LEU A 108 -1.36 2.78 -11.78
CA LEU A 108 -1.40 2.25 -10.43
C LEU A 108 -0.06 2.54 -9.71
N GLY A 109 -0.12 3.33 -8.64
CA GLY A 109 1.07 3.85 -7.96
C GLY A 109 1.73 5.02 -8.69
N VAL A 110 3.02 5.25 -8.40
CA VAL A 110 3.79 6.39 -8.90
C VAL A 110 5.05 5.93 -9.65
N PRO A 111 5.57 6.75 -10.59
CA PRO A 111 6.86 6.51 -11.21
C PRO A 111 7.98 6.45 -10.15
N LEU A 112 8.98 5.59 -10.40
CA LEU A 112 10.21 5.56 -9.60
C LEU A 112 11.12 6.70 -10.04
N GLU A 113 12.01 7.18 -9.17
CA GLU A 113 12.90 8.33 -9.44
C GLU A 113 13.69 8.23 -10.76
N ASN A 114 14.02 7.01 -11.19
CA ASN A 114 14.78 6.73 -12.41
C ASN A 114 13.90 6.34 -13.62
N LYS A 115 12.57 6.52 -13.55
CA LYS A 115 11.62 6.15 -14.61
C LYS A 115 10.62 7.27 -14.87
N GLU A 116 10.31 7.49 -16.15
CA GLU A 116 9.33 8.50 -16.57
C GLU A 116 7.88 8.08 -16.25
N ASN A 117 7.56 6.78 -16.38
CA ASN A 117 6.23 6.23 -16.16
C ASN A 117 6.22 5.22 -14.99
N ALA A 118 5.05 5.02 -14.38
CA ALA A 118 4.88 3.98 -13.36
C ALA A 118 5.02 2.58 -13.99
N GLU A 119 5.35 1.59 -13.17
CA GLU A 119 5.48 0.21 -13.64
C GLU A 119 4.16 -0.31 -14.23
N TYR A 120 3.04 0.00 -13.59
CA TYR A 120 1.71 -0.48 -13.95
C TYR A 120 0.88 0.65 -14.55
N GLU A 121 0.91 0.75 -15.87
CA GLU A 121 0.11 1.68 -16.66
C GLU A 121 -0.74 0.89 -17.66
N TYR A 122 -2.03 1.18 -17.71
CA TYR A 122 -3.00 0.48 -18.53
C TYR A 122 -3.81 1.45 -19.38
N GLU A 123 -4.13 1.04 -20.59
CA GLU A 123 -5.09 1.72 -21.45
C GLU A 123 -6.41 0.94 -21.42
N VAL A 124 -7.52 1.65 -21.23
CA VAL A 124 -8.87 1.08 -21.27
C VAL A 124 -9.25 0.85 -22.73
N THR A 125 -9.40 -0.41 -23.13
CA THR A 125 -9.79 -0.74 -24.50
C THR A 125 -10.96 -1.70 -24.53
N GLU A 126 -11.64 -1.71 -25.68
CA GLU A 126 -12.70 -2.66 -25.99
C GLU A 126 -12.27 -3.35 -27.28
N GLU A 127 -11.97 -4.65 -27.17
CA GLU A 127 -11.39 -5.48 -28.23
C GLU A 127 -12.13 -6.82 -28.33
N GLU A 128 -11.91 -7.53 -29.44
CA GLU A 128 -12.48 -8.88 -29.64
C GLU A 128 -11.80 -9.88 -28.70
N TRP A 129 -12.58 -10.81 -28.15
CA TRP A 129 -12.08 -11.86 -27.24
C TRP A 129 -10.83 -12.59 -27.78
N GLU A 130 -10.83 -12.90 -29.08
CA GLU A 130 -9.72 -13.59 -29.75
C GLU A 130 -8.41 -12.81 -29.73
N LYS A 131 -8.46 -11.47 -29.69
CA LYS A 131 -7.29 -10.60 -29.59
C LYS A 131 -6.80 -10.45 -28.15
N ILE A 132 -7.72 -10.51 -27.19
CA ILE A 132 -7.43 -10.31 -25.76
C ILE A 132 -6.83 -11.58 -25.16
N TYR A 133 -7.44 -12.74 -25.43
CA TYR A 133 -7.13 -14.02 -24.78
C TYR A 133 -5.63 -14.39 -24.74
N PRO A 134 -4.84 -14.22 -25.82
CA PRO A 134 -3.42 -14.56 -25.82
C PRO A 134 -2.57 -13.75 -24.83
N TYR A 135 -3.04 -12.57 -24.40
CA TYR A 135 -2.28 -11.61 -23.60
C TYR A 135 -2.79 -11.47 -22.17
N LEU A 136 -3.84 -12.22 -21.80
CA LEU A 136 -4.46 -12.11 -20.48
C LEU A 136 -3.53 -12.52 -19.34
N SER A 137 -3.57 -11.73 -18.28
CA SER A 137 -2.99 -12.11 -16.99
C SER A 137 -3.76 -13.28 -16.39
N PRO A 138 -3.08 -14.25 -15.74
CA PRO A 138 -3.76 -15.27 -14.97
C PRO A 138 -4.58 -14.64 -13.84
N LYS A 139 -5.80 -15.14 -13.63
CA LYS A 139 -6.61 -14.78 -12.46
C LYS A 139 -6.07 -15.51 -11.23
N SER A 140 -6.18 -14.88 -10.06
CA SER A 140 -5.71 -15.45 -8.79
C SER A 140 -6.32 -16.83 -8.47
N ASP A 141 -7.58 -17.05 -8.81
CA ASP A 141 -8.28 -18.34 -8.60
C ASP A 141 -7.62 -19.50 -9.38
N GLN A 142 -7.05 -19.24 -10.55
CA GLN A 142 -6.39 -20.25 -11.39
C GLN A 142 -4.98 -20.62 -10.91
N MET A 143 -4.32 -19.71 -10.18
CA MET A 143 -2.99 -19.96 -9.61
C MET A 143 -3.07 -20.89 -8.38
N ASN A 144 -4.16 -20.80 -7.62
CA ASN A 144 -4.38 -21.58 -6.41
C ASN A 144 -4.69 -23.07 -6.65
N GLU A 145 -5.06 -23.50 -7.86
CA GLU A 145 -5.24 -24.92 -8.18
C GLU A 145 -3.92 -25.61 -8.52
N LYS A 146 -3.01 -24.94 -9.25
CA LYS A 146 -1.72 -25.52 -9.67
C LYS A 146 -0.71 -25.65 -8.51
N ASP A 147 -0.79 -24.79 -7.50
CA ASP A 147 0.14 -24.80 -6.36
C ASP A 147 -0.26 -25.73 -5.19
N LYS A 148 -1.42 -26.40 -5.27
CA LYS A 148 -1.85 -27.34 -4.23
C LYS A 148 -1.07 -28.65 -4.22
N ASP A 149 -0.45 -29.03 -5.34
CA ASP A 149 0.32 -30.27 -5.47
C ASP A 149 1.73 -30.21 -4.88
N LEU A 150 2.20 -29.04 -4.43
CA LEU A 150 3.59 -28.85 -3.95
C LEU A 150 3.71 -28.46 -2.47
N ARG A 151 2.62 -28.45 -1.69
CA ARG A 151 2.71 -28.22 -0.23
C ARG A 151 2.88 -29.51 0.55
N THR A 152 4.13 -29.99 0.60
CA THR A 152 4.59 -30.96 1.60
C THR A 152 4.32 -30.43 3.00
N LYS A 153 3.42 -31.11 3.72
CA LYS A 153 3.13 -30.88 5.14
C LYS A 153 4.40 -31.08 5.97
N ARG A 154 4.81 -30.06 6.74
CA ARG A 154 5.79 -30.26 7.82
C ARG A 154 5.13 -31.06 8.94
N LYS A 155 5.76 -32.19 9.29
CA LYS A 155 5.42 -33.05 10.43
C LYS A 155 5.80 -32.36 11.74
N PHE A 156 4.89 -32.41 12.71
CA PHE A 156 5.23 -32.36 14.13
C PHE A 156 5.88 -33.70 14.50
N SER A 157 6.96 -33.67 15.26
CA SER A 157 7.74 -34.84 15.69
C SER A 157 6.97 -35.71 16.69
N LEU A 158 7.03 -37.02 16.47
CA LEU A 158 6.53 -38.09 17.32
C LEU A 158 7.76 -38.75 17.96
N ASP A 159 7.93 -38.62 19.27
CA ASP A 159 8.96 -39.34 20.03
C ASP A 159 8.49 -40.76 20.35
N GLU A 160 9.41 -41.72 20.17
CA GLU A 160 9.33 -43.12 20.59
C GLU A 160 9.30 -43.25 22.12
N LEU A 161 8.39 -44.07 22.66
CA LEU A 161 8.80 -45.22 23.49
C LEU A 161 7.66 -46.24 23.62
N GLU A 162 8.00 -47.48 23.32
CA GLU A 162 7.19 -48.70 23.32
C GLU A 162 7.09 -49.30 24.74
N GLY A 163 5.95 -49.92 25.09
CA GLY A 163 5.94 -50.95 26.16
C GLY A 163 4.72 -51.04 27.10
N LEU A 164 3.86 -52.02 26.81
CA LEU A 164 3.14 -52.93 27.75
C LEU A 164 1.84 -52.49 28.48
N ALA A 165 0.77 -53.14 28.00
CA ALA A 165 -0.19 -53.98 28.73
C ALA A 165 -1.18 -53.37 29.77
N ALA A 166 -2.45 -53.52 29.38
CA ALA A 166 -3.60 -54.00 30.17
C ALA A 166 -4.49 -53.00 30.95
N GLU A 167 -5.79 -53.26 30.75
CA GLU A 167 -7.00 -52.87 31.50
C GLU A 167 -7.58 -51.45 31.32
N GLY A 168 -8.83 -51.40 30.83
CA GLY A 168 -9.63 -50.16 30.63
C GLY A 168 -10.31 -49.66 31.91
N PRO A 169 -11.49 -48.98 31.86
CA PRO A 169 -12.17 -48.36 30.73
C PRO A 169 -12.67 -46.91 31.01
N SER A 170 -13.29 -46.34 29.98
CA SER A 170 -14.60 -45.65 30.05
C SER A 170 -14.67 -44.11 29.79
N ASN A 171 -15.46 -43.82 28.74
CA ASN A 171 -16.32 -42.67 28.41
C ASN A 171 -15.85 -41.22 28.60
N LEU A 172 -15.95 -40.41 27.53
CA LEU A 172 -17.10 -39.51 27.30
C LEU A 172 -17.04 -38.85 25.89
N LYS A 173 -18.12 -39.05 25.13
CA LYS A 173 -18.45 -38.34 23.89
C LYS A 173 -19.01 -36.96 24.21
N SER A 174 -18.75 -35.96 23.36
CA SER A 174 -19.79 -34.97 23.02
C SER A 174 -19.63 -34.44 21.59
N LYS A 175 -20.73 -34.57 20.85
CA LYS A 175 -21.00 -34.11 19.48
C LYS A 175 -21.30 -32.61 19.49
N ILE A 176 -20.80 -31.88 18.51
CA ILE A 176 -21.25 -30.53 18.14
C ILE A 176 -22.40 -30.68 17.13
N SER A 177 -23.58 -30.13 17.43
CA SER A 177 -24.70 -30.06 16.48
C SER A 177 -24.72 -28.74 15.73
N LYS A 178 -24.85 -28.87 14.42
CA LYS A 178 -25.02 -27.86 13.37
C LYS A 178 -26.51 -27.50 13.24
N VAL A 179 -26.88 -26.22 13.22
CA VAL A 179 -28.18 -25.75 12.68
C VAL A 179 -27.98 -24.44 11.91
N SER A 180 -28.47 -24.47 10.67
CA SER A 180 -28.56 -23.43 9.65
C SER A 180 -29.75 -22.48 9.87
N CYS A 181 -29.63 -21.24 9.38
CA CYS A 181 -30.74 -20.28 9.24
C CYS A 181 -30.96 -19.96 7.76
N GLU A 182 -32.23 -19.88 7.34
CA GLU A 182 -32.76 -19.29 6.10
C GLU A 182 -34.31 -19.13 6.30
N PRO A 183 -35.05 -18.34 5.50
CA PRO A 183 -35.76 -17.14 5.96
C PRO A 183 -37.26 -17.09 5.59
N GLY A 184 -38.00 -16.10 6.12
CA GLY A 184 -39.34 -15.73 5.61
C GLY A 184 -40.26 -15.01 6.61
N GLN A 185 -40.74 -13.80 6.25
CA GLN A 185 -41.79 -13.00 6.91
C GLN A 185 -43.22 -13.48 6.51
N PRO A 186 -44.36 -12.75 6.70
CA PRO A 186 -44.77 -11.67 7.63
C PRO A 186 -46.15 -11.94 8.31
N LEU A 187 -46.60 -11.10 9.28
CA LEU A 187 -47.92 -10.40 9.35
C LEU A 187 -48.37 -10.03 10.80
N LYS A 188 -48.55 -8.72 11.00
CA LYS A 188 -49.57 -7.96 11.76
C LYS A 188 -50.29 -8.60 12.97
N SER A 189 -50.35 -7.86 14.08
CA SER A 189 -51.55 -7.06 14.43
C SER A 189 -51.40 -6.22 15.72
N HIS A 190 -51.81 -4.95 15.61
CA HIS A 190 -52.49 -4.04 16.56
C HIS A 190 -52.11 -3.99 18.06
N GLY A 191 -51.96 -2.82 18.70
CA GLY A 191 -52.09 -1.45 18.21
C GLY A 191 -52.04 -0.37 19.31
N LYS A 192 -52.11 0.88 18.80
CA LYS A 192 -52.53 2.18 19.39
C LYS A 192 -51.72 2.74 20.58
N GLY A 193 -51.27 4.01 20.57
CA GLY A 193 -51.54 5.11 19.63
C GLY A 193 -50.50 6.25 19.68
N GLU A 194 -50.20 6.79 18.49
CA GLU A 194 -50.57 8.14 17.97
C GLU A 194 -50.23 9.44 18.75
N PRO A 195 -50.08 10.58 18.03
CA PRO A 195 -48.77 11.23 17.87
C PRO A 195 -48.81 12.75 18.19
N SER A 196 -47.66 13.43 18.12
CA SER A 196 -47.68 14.89 17.93
C SER A 196 -46.56 15.33 17.01
N GLU A 197 -47.01 16.08 16.01
CA GLU A 197 -46.34 16.64 14.86
C GLU A 197 -45.96 18.11 15.17
N TYR A 198 -45.13 18.70 14.30
CA TYR A 198 -44.87 20.15 14.07
C TYR A 198 -43.52 20.78 14.47
N LEU A 199 -42.72 20.95 13.41
CA LEU A 199 -42.08 22.16 12.88
C LEU A 199 -41.07 23.01 13.70
N ASP A 200 -39.92 23.15 13.04
CA ASP A 200 -38.90 24.21 13.09
C ASP A 200 -39.48 25.63 12.87
N PRO A 201 -38.85 26.67 13.43
CA PRO A 201 -38.45 27.79 12.58
C PRO A 201 -37.09 28.46 12.90
N LYS A 202 -36.53 29.02 11.83
CA LYS A 202 -35.27 29.76 11.61
C LYS A 202 -35.29 31.22 12.13
N LEU A 203 -34.14 31.72 12.65
CA LEU A 203 -33.55 33.10 12.67
C LEU A 203 -34.41 34.28 13.23
N THR A 204 -33.95 35.27 14.04
CA THR A 204 -32.76 36.16 13.95
C THR A 204 -32.63 37.05 15.23
N SER A 205 -31.39 37.41 15.60
CA SER A 205 -30.84 38.67 16.22
C SER A 205 -31.21 39.25 17.61
N LEU A 206 -30.12 39.72 18.27
CA LEU A 206 -29.90 40.94 19.11
C LEU A 206 -30.01 40.89 20.66
N GLU A 207 -28.82 40.96 21.30
CA GLU A 207 -28.35 41.79 22.46
C GLU A 207 -29.23 41.97 23.73
N ALA A 208 -28.76 42.06 24.99
CA ALA A 208 -27.43 42.07 25.62
C ALA A 208 -27.57 41.95 27.17
N HIS A 209 -26.43 41.65 27.83
CA HIS A 209 -25.99 42.04 29.19
C HIS A 209 -26.56 41.31 30.44
N GLU A 210 -25.69 40.62 31.18
CA GLU A 210 -25.30 40.89 32.60
C GLU A 210 -24.30 39.82 33.11
N LYS A 211 -23.38 40.25 33.99
CA LYS A 211 -22.12 39.64 34.46
C LYS A 211 -22.38 38.49 35.48
N THR A 212 -21.53 37.49 35.73
CA THR A 212 -20.26 37.48 36.53
C THR A 212 -19.73 36.00 36.61
N PRO A 213 -18.64 35.62 37.35
CA PRO A 213 -17.50 34.87 36.78
C PRO A 213 -17.33 33.43 37.31
N GLY A 214 -16.74 32.53 36.52
CA GLY A 214 -16.40 31.19 37.01
C GLY A 214 -15.44 30.48 36.06
N ALA A 215 -14.19 30.35 36.50
CA ALA A 215 -13.10 29.72 35.77
C ALA A 215 -13.36 28.22 35.49
N SER A 216 -13.12 27.80 34.25
CA SER A 216 -12.85 26.40 33.90
C SER A 216 -12.05 26.39 32.60
N ILE A 217 -10.80 25.91 32.70
CA ILE A 217 -9.80 25.89 31.64
C ILE A 217 -10.11 24.70 30.72
N CYS A 218 -10.54 24.98 29.50
CA CYS A 218 -10.52 24.02 28.39
C CYS A 218 -9.22 24.23 27.59
N PRO A 219 -8.40 23.19 27.33
CA PRO A 219 -7.35 23.30 26.34
C PRO A 219 -7.96 23.20 24.94
N GLY A 220 -8.03 24.33 24.25
CA GLY A 220 -8.35 24.39 22.81
C GLY A 220 -7.21 23.85 21.94
N PRO A 221 -7.50 23.51 20.67
CA PRO A 221 -6.54 22.86 19.76
C PRO A 221 -5.47 23.86 19.30
N PRO A 222 -4.20 23.46 19.14
CA PRO A 222 -3.17 24.39 18.71
C PRO A 222 -3.35 24.73 17.23
N LYS A 223 -3.46 26.03 16.99
CA LYS A 223 -3.49 26.70 15.71
C LYS A 223 -2.09 26.66 15.10
N VAL A 224 -2.04 26.21 13.84
CA VAL A 224 -1.13 26.62 12.76
C VAL A 224 -0.02 27.60 13.15
N MET A 225 1.22 27.12 13.06
CA MET A 225 2.43 27.94 12.84
C MET A 225 3.23 27.33 11.67
N GLU A 226 3.04 27.88 10.47
CA GLU A 226 4.20 28.22 9.62
C GLU A 226 4.93 29.42 10.26
N PRO A 227 6.21 29.74 9.98
CA PRO A 227 7.03 29.30 8.83
C PRO A 227 8.50 28.95 9.17
N HIS A 228 9.13 28.07 8.39
CA HIS A 228 10.55 28.21 8.10
C HIS A 228 10.79 27.90 6.62
N GLN A 229 10.83 28.96 5.81
CA GLN A 229 11.38 28.92 4.47
C GLN A 229 12.87 28.54 4.55
N LYS A 230 13.16 27.23 4.54
CA LYS A 230 14.45 26.77 4.02
C LYS A 230 14.42 27.11 2.54
N LYS A 231 15.20 28.12 2.15
CA LYS A 231 15.63 28.32 0.76
C LYS A 231 16.23 27.01 0.28
N GLN A 232 15.41 26.13 -0.28
CA GLN A 232 15.88 25.16 -1.23
C GLN A 232 16.47 25.99 -2.37
N LYS A 233 17.79 25.95 -2.46
CA LYS A 233 18.52 26.41 -3.62
C LYS A 233 18.03 25.54 -4.76
N ALA A 234 17.02 26.02 -5.46
CA ALA A 234 16.52 25.40 -6.67
C ALA A 234 17.74 25.20 -7.58
N SER A 235 18.14 23.94 -7.78
CA SER A 235 19.03 23.56 -8.85
C SER A 235 18.24 23.82 -10.13
N ASN A 236 18.42 25.02 -10.70
CA ASN A 236 17.76 25.41 -11.94
C ASN A 236 18.13 24.38 -13.02
N PRO A 237 17.18 23.58 -13.53
CA PRO A 237 17.45 22.61 -14.60
C PRO A 237 17.85 23.31 -15.93
N SER A 238 17.65 24.61 -16.03
CA SER A 238 18.09 25.43 -17.17
C SER A 238 19.61 25.64 -17.21
N ALA A 239 20.30 25.61 -16.07
CA ALA A 239 21.76 25.80 -16.02
C ALA A 239 22.54 24.55 -16.47
N SER A 240 22.00 23.35 -16.18
CA SER A 240 22.62 22.07 -16.56
C SER A 240 22.45 21.75 -18.05
N GLN A 241 21.33 22.14 -18.67
CA GLN A 241 21.18 22.07 -20.13
C GLN A 241 22.18 23.00 -20.83
N SER A 242 22.39 24.22 -20.32
CA SER A 242 23.36 25.15 -20.89
C SER A 242 24.81 24.68 -20.75
N SER A 243 25.17 23.98 -19.68
CA SER A 243 26.55 23.51 -19.45
C SER A 243 26.91 22.29 -20.30
N LEU A 244 25.96 21.36 -20.49
CA LEU A 244 26.14 20.20 -21.38
C LEU A 244 26.29 20.62 -22.84
N GLU A 245 25.48 21.58 -23.30
CA GLU A 245 25.62 22.13 -24.64
C GLU A 245 26.97 22.85 -24.82
N LEU A 246 27.43 23.61 -23.83
CA LEU A 246 28.76 24.22 -23.85
C LEU A 246 29.89 23.17 -23.91
N PHE A 247 29.73 22.04 -23.20
CA PHE A 247 30.67 20.92 -23.26
C PHE A 247 30.71 20.29 -24.66
N LYS A 248 29.56 20.00 -25.26
CA LYS A 248 29.45 19.46 -26.63
C LYS A 248 30.11 20.38 -27.66
N VAL A 249 29.86 21.68 -27.56
CA VAL A 249 30.48 22.70 -28.42
C VAL A 249 32.01 22.72 -28.25
N THR A 250 32.49 22.68 -27.00
CA THR A 250 33.93 22.68 -26.70
C THR A 250 34.62 21.41 -27.24
N MET A 251 34.03 20.24 -27.01
CA MET A 251 34.55 18.97 -27.55
C MET A 251 34.59 18.96 -29.07
N SER A 252 33.56 19.47 -29.73
CA SER A 252 33.52 19.60 -31.19
C SER A 252 34.62 20.53 -31.72
N ARG A 253 34.94 21.60 -31.00
CA ARG A 253 36.02 22.52 -31.36
C ARG A 253 37.40 21.89 -31.19
N ILE A 254 37.66 21.17 -30.09
CA ILE A 254 38.90 20.43 -29.87
C ILE A 254 39.13 19.38 -30.96
N LEU A 255 38.08 18.64 -31.35
CA LEU A 255 38.16 17.66 -32.44
C LEU A 255 38.52 18.33 -33.77
N LYS A 256 37.87 19.45 -34.12
CA LYS A 256 38.20 20.22 -35.33
C LYS A 256 39.64 20.72 -35.33
N LEU A 257 40.13 21.27 -34.23
CA LEU A 257 41.51 21.71 -34.09
C LEU A 257 42.50 20.54 -34.25
N LYS A 258 42.18 19.38 -33.70
CA LYS A 258 43.00 18.17 -33.84
C LYS A 258 43.11 17.71 -35.29
N THR A 259 42.00 17.73 -36.02
CA THR A 259 41.96 17.41 -37.46
C THR A 259 42.76 18.43 -38.27
N GLN A 260 42.55 19.73 -38.04
CA GLN A 260 43.28 20.80 -38.74
C GLN A 260 44.80 20.72 -38.50
N MET A 261 45.21 20.42 -37.26
CA MET A 261 46.62 20.19 -36.92
C MET A 261 47.20 19.02 -37.70
N GLN A 262 46.49 17.88 -37.76
CA GLN A 262 46.95 16.70 -38.51
C GLN A 262 47.05 16.97 -40.01
N GLU A 263 46.06 17.63 -40.62
CA GLU A 263 46.06 18.01 -42.04
C GLU A 263 47.22 18.94 -42.38
N LYS A 264 47.44 19.96 -41.54
CA LYS A 264 48.56 20.90 -41.70
C LYS A 264 49.91 20.22 -41.52
N GLN A 265 50.01 19.24 -40.63
CA GLN A 265 51.25 18.49 -40.40
C GLN A 265 51.63 17.65 -41.63
N VAL A 266 50.64 17.01 -42.24
CA VAL A 266 50.79 16.30 -43.52
C VAL A 266 51.15 17.27 -44.66
N ALA A 267 50.50 18.43 -44.73
CA ALA A 267 50.81 19.45 -45.74
C ALA A 267 52.25 19.97 -45.64
N VAL A 268 52.75 20.24 -44.43
CA VAL A 268 54.14 20.66 -44.21
C VAL A 268 55.12 19.57 -44.63
N LEU A 269 54.85 18.30 -44.30
CA LEU A 269 55.69 17.18 -44.72
C LEU A 269 55.73 17.00 -46.24
N ASN A 270 54.59 17.16 -46.92
CA ASN A 270 54.51 17.05 -48.38
C ASN A 270 55.27 18.19 -49.09
N VAL A 271 55.14 19.43 -48.62
CA VAL A 271 55.88 20.57 -49.19
C VAL A 271 57.39 20.46 -48.94
N LYS A 272 57.79 19.94 -47.76
CA LYS A 272 59.20 19.62 -47.48
C LYS A 272 59.77 18.56 -48.43
N ARG A 273 58.99 17.54 -48.81
CA ARG A 273 59.42 16.52 -49.79
C ARG A 273 59.53 17.07 -51.21
N GLN A 274 58.62 17.95 -51.62
CA GLN A 274 58.57 18.47 -52.99
C GLN A 274 59.60 19.57 -53.28
N THR A 275 60.15 20.23 -52.25
CA THR A 275 60.97 21.44 -52.44
C THR A 275 62.34 21.32 -51.80
N GLN A 276 63.32 20.79 -52.55
CA GLN A 276 64.68 20.54 -52.04
C GLN A 276 65.61 21.77 -52.08
N LYS A 277 65.27 22.88 -52.76
CA LYS A 277 66.23 24.00 -52.98
C LYS A 277 65.72 25.45 -53.11
N GLY A 278 64.48 25.80 -52.70
CA GLY A 278 64.03 27.20 -52.92
C GLY A 278 62.84 27.81 -52.16
N SER A 279 62.06 27.07 -51.36
CA SER A 279 60.83 27.60 -50.75
C SER A 279 60.88 27.77 -49.22
N SER A 280 62.04 28.13 -48.67
CA SER A 280 62.29 28.21 -47.21
C SER A 280 61.27 29.10 -46.47
N LYS A 281 60.91 30.26 -47.02
CA LYS A 281 59.94 31.20 -46.39
C LYS A 281 58.52 30.62 -46.26
N LYS A 282 58.06 29.84 -47.24
CA LYS A 282 56.71 29.24 -47.24
C LYS A 282 56.63 28.10 -46.21
N ILE A 283 57.69 27.31 -46.09
CA ILE A 283 57.79 26.23 -45.11
C ILE A 283 57.80 26.81 -43.68
N MET A 284 58.62 27.83 -43.41
CA MET A 284 58.65 28.49 -42.10
C MET A 284 57.28 29.06 -41.70
N LYS A 285 56.54 29.68 -42.63
CA LYS A 285 55.19 30.20 -42.33
C LYS A 285 54.21 29.09 -41.95
N MET A 286 54.22 27.98 -42.67
CA MET A 286 53.34 26.84 -42.33
C MET A 286 53.76 26.11 -41.05
N GLU A 287 55.06 26.09 -40.73
CA GLU A 287 55.56 25.58 -39.45
C GLU A 287 55.14 26.46 -38.28
N GLN A 288 55.16 27.78 -38.45
CA GLN A 288 54.64 28.72 -37.44
C GLN A 288 53.14 28.50 -37.21
N GLU A 289 52.34 28.42 -38.27
CA GLU A 289 50.90 28.15 -38.16
C GLU A 289 50.61 26.81 -37.46
N LEU A 290 51.44 25.79 -37.70
CA LEU A 290 51.34 24.51 -37.00
C LEU A 290 51.62 24.63 -35.51
N GLN A 291 52.64 25.40 -35.16
CA GLN A 291 53.03 25.62 -33.77
C GLN A 291 51.94 26.38 -33.01
N ASP A 292 51.33 27.39 -33.64
CA ASP A 292 50.22 28.16 -33.07
C ASP A 292 48.98 27.26 -32.84
N LEU A 293 48.63 26.42 -33.82
CA LEU A 293 47.54 25.43 -33.68
C LEU A 293 47.81 24.41 -32.57
N GLN A 294 49.06 23.96 -32.43
CA GLN A 294 49.47 23.04 -31.38
C GLN A 294 49.33 23.68 -29.99
N SER A 295 49.75 24.93 -29.83
CA SER A 295 49.58 25.70 -28.60
C SER A 295 48.10 25.91 -28.25
N GLN A 296 47.25 26.21 -29.25
CA GLN A 296 45.82 26.40 -29.05
C GLN A 296 45.12 25.11 -28.60
N LEU A 297 45.42 23.98 -29.24
CA LEU A 297 44.85 22.69 -28.88
C LEU A 297 45.25 22.28 -27.45
N TYR A 298 46.52 22.50 -27.07
CA TYR A 298 47.00 22.21 -25.73
C TYR A 298 46.30 23.07 -24.67
N ALA A 299 46.13 24.37 -24.91
CA ALA A 299 45.44 25.27 -24.00
C ALA A 299 43.97 24.88 -23.81
N GLU A 300 43.25 24.55 -24.89
CA GLU A 300 41.85 24.12 -24.80
C GLU A 300 41.71 22.77 -24.08
N GLN A 301 42.62 21.83 -24.31
CA GLN A 301 42.61 20.54 -23.63
C GLN A 301 42.90 20.70 -22.12
N ALA A 302 43.88 21.53 -21.75
CA ALA A 302 44.19 21.82 -20.34
C ALA A 302 43.02 22.51 -19.63
N GLN A 303 42.36 23.48 -20.28
CA GLN A 303 41.19 24.14 -19.74
C GLN A 303 40.04 23.17 -19.51
N GLN A 304 39.80 22.26 -20.47
CA GLN A 304 38.72 21.28 -20.35
C GLN A 304 39.01 20.26 -19.25
N GLN A 305 40.26 19.82 -19.10
CA GLN A 305 40.68 18.92 -18.03
C GLN A 305 40.47 19.54 -16.65
N ALA A 306 40.90 20.79 -16.44
CA ALA A 306 40.73 21.51 -15.17
C ALA A 306 39.24 21.66 -14.78
N ARG A 307 38.36 21.85 -15.77
CA ARG A 307 36.90 21.92 -15.53
C ARG A 307 36.32 20.57 -15.08
N VAL A 308 36.80 19.47 -15.65
CA VAL A 308 36.36 18.12 -15.26
C VAL A 308 36.81 17.81 -13.84
N GLU A 309 38.08 18.08 -13.52
CA GLU A 309 38.62 17.89 -12.17
C GLU A 309 37.86 18.71 -11.11
N GLN A 310 37.48 19.94 -11.45
CA GLN A 310 36.66 20.77 -10.56
C GLN A 310 35.27 20.14 -10.33
N LEU A 311 34.63 19.62 -11.38
CA LEU A 311 33.32 18.97 -11.28
C LEU A 311 33.40 17.68 -10.45
N GLU A 312 34.42 16.86 -10.66
CA GLU A 312 34.65 15.66 -9.86
C GLU A 312 34.82 15.98 -8.38
N LYS A 313 35.57 17.04 -8.05
CA LYS A 313 35.72 17.50 -6.67
C LYS A 313 34.39 17.92 -6.06
N THR A 314 33.57 18.69 -6.79
CA THR A 314 32.25 19.10 -6.29
C THR A 314 31.32 17.91 -6.08
N PHE A 315 31.38 16.90 -6.95
CA PHE A 315 30.56 15.71 -6.84
C PHE A 315 30.95 14.88 -5.61
N GLN A 316 32.25 14.72 -5.35
CA GLN A 316 32.74 14.04 -4.14
C GLN A 316 32.34 14.74 -2.84
N GLU A 317 32.39 16.08 -2.82
CA GLU A 317 31.94 16.87 -1.66
C GLU A 317 30.43 16.72 -1.41
N GLU A 318 29.61 16.74 -2.47
CA GLU A 318 28.16 16.52 -2.37
C GLU A 318 27.82 15.08 -1.93
N GLU A 319 28.52 14.08 -2.46
CA GLU A 319 28.32 12.68 -2.09
C GLU A 319 28.62 12.45 -0.59
N GLN A 320 29.70 13.04 -0.07
CA GLN A 320 30.04 12.98 1.36
C GLN A 320 28.98 13.68 2.22
N HIS A 321 28.47 14.82 1.77
CA HIS A 321 27.41 15.56 2.47
C HIS A 321 26.08 14.78 2.51
N LEU A 322 25.70 14.13 1.40
CA LEU A 322 24.52 13.27 1.33
C LEU A 322 24.66 12.03 2.21
N GLN A 323 25.82 11.37 2.20
CA GLN A 323 26.08 10.23 3.07
C GLN A 323 26.04 10.58 4.57
N GLY A 324 26.42 11.80 4.95
CA GLY A 324 26.32 12.28 6.33
C GLY A 324 24.89 12.63 6.76
N LEU A 325 24.05 13.14 5.85
CA LEU A 325 22.66 13.50 6.15
C LEU A 325 21.73 12.29 6.28
N ASP A 326 21.94 11.24 5.47
CA ASP A 326 21.05 10.06 5.47
C ASP A 326 21.30 9.10 6.64
N LYS A 327 22.46 9.14 7.29
CA LYS A 327 22.88 8.08 8.23
C LYS A 327 22.66 8.37 9.71
N GLU A 328 22.53 9.63 10.14
CA GLU A 328 22.57 9.93 11.58
C GLU A 328 21.25 10.52 12.11
N GLN A 329 20.74 11.61 11.53
CA GLN A 329 19.70 12.36 12.25
C GLN A 329 18.28 11.76 12.15
N GLY A 330 17.87 11.32 10.96
CA GLY A 330 16.50 10.84 10.75
C GLY A 330 16.26 9.42 11.27
N GLU A 331 17.26 8.55 11.14
CA GLU A 331 17.17 7.15 11.56
C GLU A 331 17.18 7.01 13.08
N GLU A 332 18.01 7.79 13.79
CA GLU A 332 18.08 7.77 15.25
C GLU A 332 16.78 8.27 15.89
N ASP A 333 16.21 9.36 15.38
CA ASP A 333 14.93 9.90 15.86
C ASP A 333 13.79 8.87 15.68
N LEU A 334 13.71 8.22 14.52
CA LEU A 334 12.72 7.16 14.25
C LEU A 334 12.92 5.94 15.16
N LYS A 335 14.17 5.53 15.37
CA LYS A 335 14.51 4.41 16.26
C LYS A 335 14.13 4.71 17.70
N GLN A 336 14.33 5.96 18.15
CA GLN A 336 13.93 6.41 19.48
C GLN A 336 12.41 6.46 19.64
N GLN A 337 11.68 6.97 18.64
CA GLN A 337 10.21 6.96 18.64
C GLN A 337 9.65 5.53 18.69
N LEU A 338 10.23 4.61 17.92
CA LEU A 338 9.83 3.20 17.94
C LEU A 338 10.08 2.56 19.31
N ALA A 339 11.23 2.83 19.93
CA ALA A 339 11.55 2.32 21.25
C ALA A 339 10.57 2.83 22.32
N GLN A 340 10.21 4.12 22.26
CA GLN A 340 9.22 4.70 23.16
C GLN A 340 7.84 4.07 22.97
N ALA A 341 7.35 3.97 21.73
CA ALA A 341 6.05 3.36 21.44
C ALA A 341 5.96 1.91 21.91
N LEU A 342 7.04 1.13 21.75
CA LEU A 342 7.11 -0.24 22.25
C LEU A 342 7.09 -0.31 23.79
N GLN A 343 7.71 0.64 24.47
CA GLN A 343 7.68 0.72 25.92
C GLN A 343 6.28 1.08 26.45
N GLU A 344 5.61 2.07 25.84
CA GLU A 344 4.24 2.45 26.19
C GLU A 344 3.26 1.30 25.97
N HIS A 345 3.38 0.59 24.84
CA HIS A 345 2.56 -0.58 24.56
C HIS A 345 2.75 -1.69 25.63
N ARG A 346 3.98 -1.93 26.09
CA ARG A 346 4.24 -2.90 27.18
C ARG A 346 3.59 -2.46 28.49
N ALA A 347 3.71 -1.18 28.86
CA ALA A 347 3.10 -0.65 30.07
C ALA A 347 1.56 -0.78 30.05
N LEU A 348 0.94 -0.46 28.92
CA LEU A 348 -0.51 -0.63 28.72
C LEU A 348 -0.94 -2.10 28.82
N MET A 349 -0.17 -3.02 28.23
CA MET A 349 -0.46 -4.46 28.34
C MET A 349 -0.37 -4.95 29.78
N GLU A 350 0.58 -4.47 30.57
CA GLU A 350 0.68 -4.80 31.99
C GLU A 350 -0.50 -4.26 32.80
N GLU A 351 -0.94 -3.03 32.51
CA GLU A 351 -2.10 -2.42 33.17
C GLU A 351 -3.39 -3.16 32.85
N LEU A 352 -3.60 -3.53 31.58
CA LEU A 352 -4.72 -4.35 31.17
C LEU A 352 -4.72 -5.71 31.89
N ASN A 353 -3.54 -6.30 32.06
CA ASN A 353 -3.41 -7.59 32.74
C ASN A 353 -3.65 -7.47 34.25
N ARG A 354 -3.25 -6.35 34.88
CA ARG A 354 -3.62 -6.02 36.27
C ARG A 354 -5.13 -5.88 36.41
N SER A 355 -5.74 -5.05 35.57
CA SER A 355 -7.20 -4.84 35.56
C SER A 355 -7.97 -6.15 35.37
N LYS A 356 -7.52 -7.03 34.47
CA LYS A 356 -8.11 -8.36 34.26
C LYS A 356 -8.10 -9.20 35.55
N LYS A 357 -6.99 -9.22 36.29
CA LYS A 357 -6.89 -9.95 37.56
C LYS A 357 -7.80 -9.37 38.63
N ASP A 358 -7.94 -8.04 38.68
CA ASP A 358 -8.84 -7.38 39.61
C ASP A 358 -10.30 -7.78 39.33
N PHE A 359 -10.72 -7.77 38.06
CA PHE A 359 -12.05 -8.24 37.66
C PHE A 359 -12.28 -9.72 38.00
N GLU A 360 -11.29 -10.57 37.76
CA GLU A 360 -11.37 -11.99 38.12
C GLU A 360 -11.57 -12.19 39.62
N THR A 361 -10.87 -11.41 40.44
CA THR A 361 -11.02 -11.41 41.90
C THR A 361 -12.42 -10.95 42.32
N ILE A 362 -12.94 -9.88 41.69
CA ILE A 362 -14.30 -9.39 41.94
C ILE A 362 -15.35 -10.45 41.59
N ILE A 363 -15.21 -11.10 40.43
CA ILE A 363 -16.13 -12.17 39.99
C ILE A 363 -16.10 -13.33 40.98
N GLN A 364 -14.92 -13.76 41.42
CA GLN A 364 -14.79 -14.84 42.41
C GLN A 364 -15.45 -14.46 43.74
N ALA A 365 -15.24 -13.24 44.23
CA ALA A 365 -15.87 -12.75 45.45
C ALA A 365 -17.41 -12.73 45.32
N LYS A 366 -17.93 -12.26 44.19
CA LYS A 366 -19.37 -12.24 43.92
C LYS A 366 -19.99 -13.62 43.80
N ASN A 367 -19.31 -14.58 43.17
CA ASN A 367 -19.76 -15.97 43.13
C ASN A 367 -19.82 -16.60 44.52
N LYS A 368 -18.86 -16.30 45.40
CA LYS A 368 -18.87 -16.77 46.78
C LYS A 368 -20.05 -16.19 47.57
N GLU A 369 -20.32 -14.90 47.42
CA GLU A 369 -21.48 -14.22 48.02
C GLU A 369 -22.81 -14.84 47.51
N LEU A 370 -22.89 -15.13 46.21
CA LEU A 370 -24.05 -15.78 45.60
C LEU A 370 -24.28 -17.20 46.15
N GLU A 371 -23.24 -18.00 46.36
CA GLU A 371 -23.40 -19.32 46.97
C GLU A 371 -23.82 -19.24 48.44
N GLN A 372 -23.30 -18.27 49.20
CA GLN A 372 -23.76 -18.04 50.57
C GLN A 372 -25.25 -17.67 50.63
N THR A 373 -25.72 -16.79 49.74
CA THR A 373 -27.14 -16.41 49.68
C THR A 373 -28.03 -17.59 49.28
N LYS A 374 -27.63 -18.40 48.30
CA LYS A 374 -28.36 -19.64 47.94
C LYS A 374 -28.45 -20.63 49.10
N VAL A 375 -27.38 -20.83 49.86
CA VAL A 375 -27.37 -21.72 51.04
C VAL A 375 -28.33 -21.20 52.12
N LEU A 376 -28.28 -19.89 52.39
CA LEU A 376 -29.21 -19.26 53.35
C LEU A 376 -30.66 -19.41 52.88
N GLU A 377 -30.95 -19.17 51.60
CA GLU A 377 -32.28 -19.34 51.03
C GLU A 377 -32.78 -20.78 51.18
N ARG A 378 -31.94 -21.78 50.84
CA ARG A 378 -32.27 -23.21 51.05
C ARG A 378 -32.55 -23.51 52.53
N ARG A 379 -31.76 -22.94 53.44
CA ARG A 379 -31.96 -23.11 54.90
C ARG A 379 -33.27 -22.47 55.37
N TRP A 380 -33.63 -21.29 54.86
CA TRP A 380 -34.91 -20.65 55.14
C TRP A 380 -36.08 -21.48 54.63
N ARG A 381 -36.03 -21.94 53.38
CA ARG A 381 -37.04 -22.83 52.79
C ARG A 381 -37.22 -24.10 53.61
N PHE A 382 -36.12 -24.73 54.05
CA PHE A 382 -36.17 -25.93 54.89
C PHE A 382 -36.83 -25.65 56.25
N ARG A 383 -36.51 -24.52 56.89
CA ARG A 383 -37.15 -24.11 58.15
C ARG A 383 -38.65 -23.89 57.99
N ILE A 384 -39.07 -23.19 56.94
CA ILE A 384 -40.50 -22.97 56.65
C ILE A 384 -41.20 -24.31 56.42
N TRP A 385 -40.59 -25.20 55.62
CA TRP A 385 -41.12 -26.54 55.39
C TRP A 385 -41.27 -27.34 56.69
N LEU A 386 -40.28 -27.28 57.60
CA LEU A 386 -40.33 -27.95 58.90
C LEU A 386 -41.51 -27.45 59.74
N VAL A 387 -41.74 -26.14 59.79
CA VAL A 387 -42.86 -25.53 60.50
C VAL A 387 -44.19 -26.06 59.94
N HIS A 388 -44.38 -26.01 58.62
CA HIS A 388 -45.59 -26.53 57.98
C HIS A 388 -45.78 -28.03 58.23
N ALA A 389 -44.71 -28.83 58.15
CA ALA A 389 -44.77 -30.26 58.43
C ALA A 389 -45.16 -30.56 59.89
N THR A 390 -44.62 -29.81 60.86
CA THR A 390 -45.01 -29.95 62.28
C THR A 390 -46.45 -29.55 62.53
N GLN A 391 -46.94 -28.49 61.89
CA GLN A 391 -48.33 -28.03 62.00
C GLN A 391 -49.30 -29.05 61.38
N HIS A 392 -48.96 -29.61 60.21
CA HIS A 392 -49.72 -30.68 59.57
C HIS A 392 -49.76 -31.94 60.44
N PHE A 393 -48.63 -32.33 61.05
CA PHE A 393 -48.57 -33.48 61.96
C PHE A 393 -49.44 -33.28 63.22
N GLN A 394 -49.46 -32.07 63.78
CA GLN A 394 -50.36 -31.73 64.89
C GLN A 394 -51.83 -31.78 64.49
N GLN A 395 -52.19 -31.29 63.29
CA GLN A 395 -53.55 -31.41 62.76
C GLN A 395 -53.97 -32.86 62.53
N CYS A 396 -53.11 -33.71 61.95
CA CYS A 396 -53.41 -35.12 61.73
C CYS A 396 -53.56 -35.91 63.04
N LYS A 397 -52.79 -35.58 64.09
CA LYS A 397 -52.98 -36.17 65.43
C LYS A 397 -54.33 -35.81 66.05
N GLY A 398 -54.87 -34.63 65.75
CA GLY A 398 -56.20 -34.23 66.18
C GLY A 398 -57.33 -35.02 65.51
N CYS A 399 -57.12 -35.55 64.30
CA CYS A 399 -58.15 -36.31 63.56
C CYS A 399 -58.17 -37.82 63.84
N TYR A 400 -57.16 -38.39 64.52
CA TYR A 400 -57.06 -39.82 64.86
C TYR A 400 -57.30 -40.12 66.35
N GLY A 401 -57.79 -39.12 67.10
CA GLY A 401 -58.03 -39.18 68.54
C GLY A 401 -59.50 -38.96 68.92
N GLU A 402 -60.44 -39.47 68.13
CA GLU A 402 -61.83 -39.72 68.52
C GLU A 402 -62.18 -41.19 68.28
#